data_AF-A0A817ZUH3-F1
#
_entry.id   AF-A0A817ZUH3-F1
#
_cell.length_a   1.000
_cell.length_b   1.000
_cell.length_c   1.000
_cell.angle_alpha   90.00
_cell.angle_beta   90.00
_cell.angle_gamma   90.00
#
_symmetry.space_group_name_H-M   'P 1'
#
loop_
_entity.id
_entity.type
_entity.pdbx_description
1 polymer ?
#
loop_
_entity_poly.entity_id
_entity_poly.type
_entity_poly.pdbx_seq_one_letter_code
_entity_poly.pdbx_strand_id
1 'polypeptide(L)'
;MIAQHHEARFSVQTYLICLSIIMLISFIAFILLWKTQKEKKVKSQAEQIIIGENAHSSLLAVNNDEIIVQHDDDNKQEKFTRKTIIYLIIILWTSVLLIGCIPSINSYSLNPYGASTFHYVIILCQCCYPFVSLIASLSPKLFNVSTIGIIISTISGTLAFFYIFLTAYLSPCSPYVDEWIGKYIIAILWALVYLIFYYERIVLGNYFNKTSGHRGLFWYGLLTQAGAFIGALFIFILTSFDVFKERDLCTNYNCH
;
A
#
# COMPACT_ATOMS: atom_id res chain seq x y z
N MET A 1 29.46 5.63 -26.43
CA MET A 1 29.07 4.20 -26.58
C MET A 1 27.60 4.17 -26.92
N ILE A 2 27.26 3.62 -28.08
CA ILE A 2 25.87 3.53 -28.56
C ILE A 2 25.10 2.65 -27.56
N ALA A 3 24.03 3.18 -26.98
CA ALA A 3 23.12 2.40 -26.16
C ALA A 3 22.48 1.33 -27.05
N GLN A 4 23.00 0.10 -26.99
CA GLN A 4 22.31 -1.06 -27.53
C GLN A 4 21.08 -1.30 -26.67
N HIS A 5 19.91 -0.85 -27.14
CA HIS A 5 18.65 -1.36 -26.64
C HIS A 5 18.62 -2.86 -26.94
N HIS A 6 18.72 -3.70 -25.90
CA HIS A 6 18.36 -5.09 -26.03
C HIS A 6 16.89 -5.15 -26.45
N GLU A 7 16.61 -5.78 -27.59
CA GLU A 7 15.26 -6.09 -28.01
C GLU A 7 14.54 -6.83 -26.88
N ALA A 8 13.32 -6.39 -26.57
CA ALA A 8 12.49 -7.06 -25.60
C ALA A 8 12.35 -8.54 -26.01
N ARG A 9 12.76 -9.46 -25.13
CA ARG A 9 12.73 -10.92 -25.41
C ARG A 9 11.31 -11.45 -25.69
N PHE A 10 10.29 -10.66 -25.37
CA PHE A 10 8.88 -10.97 -25.57
C PHE A 10 8.13 -9.72 -26.05
N SER A 11 7.17 -9.92 -26.96
CA SER A 11 6.25 -8.86 -27.40
C SER A 11 5.45 -8.35 -26.21
N VAL A 12 5.23 -7.02 -26.15
CA VAL A 12 4.42 -6.35 -25.13
C VAL A 12 3.02 -6.98 -25.05
N GLN A 13 2.47 -7.41 -26.18
CA GLN A 13 1.17 -8.09 -26.24
C GLN A 13 1.18 -9.41 -25.45
N THR A 14 2.22 -10.24 -25.60
CA THR A 14 2.35 -11.51 -24.88
C THR A 14 2.46 -11.27 -23.38
N TYR A 15 3.25 -10.28 -22.97
CA TYR A 15 3.39 -9.91 -21.57
C TYR A 15 2.06 -9.45 -20.95
N LEU A 16 1.32 -8.58 -21.64
CA LEU A 16 0.03 -8.08 -21.17
C LEU A 16 -1.05 -9.17 -21.11
N ILE A 17 -1.07 -10.10 -22.06
CA ILE A 17 -1.99 -11.26 -22.04
C ILE A 17 -1.67 -12.15 -20.85
N CYS A 18 -0.40 -12.48 -20.62
CA CYS A 18 0.02 -13.27 -19.46
C CYS A 18 -0.38 -12.59 -18.14
N LEU A 19 -0.15 -11.28 -18.00
CA LEU A 19 -0.58 -10.51 -16.83
C LEU A 19 -2.10 -10.55 -16.64
N SER A 20 -2.87 -10.38 -17.72
CA SER A 20 -4.34 -10.42 -17.66
C SER A 20 -4.85 -11.78 -17.16
N ILE A 21 -4.26 -12.88 -17.65
CA ILE A 21 -4.60 -14.23 -17.20
C ILE A 21 -4.30 -14.41 -15.71
N ILE A 22 -3.13 -14.00 -15.24
CA ILE A 22 -2.75 -14.09 -13.82
C ILE A 22 -3.72 -13.30 -12.95
N MET A 23 -4.05 -12.07 -13.34
CA MET A 23 -5.01 -11.22 -12.62
C MET A 23 -6.41 -11.83 -12.57
N LEU A 24 -6.85 -12.46 -13.66
CA LEU A 24 -8.14 -13.14 -13.74
C LEU A 24 -8.20 -14.38 -12.83
N ILE A 25 -7.13 -15.17 -12.79
CA ILE A 25 -6.98 -16.31 -11.87
C ILE A 25 -7.01 -15.83 -10.42
N SER A 26 -6.26 -14.77 -10.08
CA SER A 26 -6.27 -14.19 -8.74
C SER A 26 -7.65 -13.67 -8.33
N PHE A 27 -8.38 -13.06 -9.27
CA PHE A 27 -9.75 -12.58 -9.04
C PHE A 27 -10.73 -13.72 -8.79
N ILE A 28 -10.66 -14.81 -9.58
CA ILE A 28 -11.49 -16.01 -9.37
C ILE A 28 -11.18 -16.65 -8.01
N ALA A 29 -9.90 -16.79 -7.66
CA ALA A 29 -9.47 -17.34 -6.38
C ALA A 29 -10.01 -16.49 -5.21
N PHE A 30 -10.00 -15.16 -5.35
CA PHE A 30 -10.58 -14.25 -4.36
C PHE A 30 -12.10 -14.43 -4.22
N ILE A 31 -12.83 -14.58 -5.33
CA ILE A 31 -14.29 -14.85 -5.29
C ILE A 31 -14.58 -16.17 -4.58
N LEU A 32 -13.80 -17.22 -4.85
CA LEU A 32 -13.96 -18.53 -4.21
C LEU A 32 -13.73 -18.44 -2.69
N LEU A 33 -12.67 -17.76 -2.27
CA LEU A 33 -12.38 -17.50 -0.85
C LEU A 33 -13.47 -16.64 -0.21
N TRP A 34 -13.96 -15.61 -0.90
CA TRP A 34 -15.04 -14.76 -0.41
C TRP A 34 -16.32 -15.56 -0.17
N LYS A 35 -16.70 -16.44 -1.11
CA LYS A 35 -17.88 -17.31 -0.97
C LYS A 35 -17.72 -18.28 0.20
N THR A 36 -16.58 -18.96 0.32
CA THR A 36 -16.34 -19.89 1.43
C THR A 36 -16.28 -19.19 2.80
N GLN A 37 -15.73 -17.97 2.87
CA GLN A 37 -15.74 -17.16 4.09
C GLN A 37 -17.16 -16.69 4.45
N LYS A 38 -17.98 -16.33 3.45
CA LYS A 38 -19.40 -15.98 3.66
C LYS A 38 -20.18 -17.18 4.19
N GLU A 39 -19.99 -18.36 3.61
CA GLU A 39 -20.63 -19.60 4.08
C GLU A 39 -20.17 -20.00 5.48
N LYS A 40 -18.88 -19.87 5.81
CA LYS A 40 -18.38 -20.10 7.17
C LYS A 40 -18.98 -19.14 8.19
N LYS A 41 -19.15 -17.85 7.85
CA LYS A 41 -19.82 -16.87 8.73
C LYS A 41 -21.29 -17.19 8.94
N VAL A 42 -22.02 -17.54 7.87
CA VAL A 42 -23.44 -17.91 7.95
C VAL A 42 -23.62 -19.19 8.77
N LYS A 43 -22.76 -20.20 8.59
CA LYS A 43 -22.78 -21.42 9.41
C LYS A 43 -22.48 -21.13 10.88
N SER A 44 -21.47 -20.30 11.17
CA SER A 44 -21.12 -19.93 12.55
C SER A 44 -22.23 -19.12 13.25
N GLN A 45 -22.94 -18.24 12.53
CA GLN A 45 -24.10 -17.51 13.08
C GLN A 45 -25.31 -18.43 13.27
N ALA A 46 -25.60 -19.32 12.31
CA ALA A 46 -26.68 -20.30 12.45
C ALA A 46 -26.44 -21.27 13.63
N GLU A 47 -25.19 -21.70 13.83
CA GLU A 47 -24.81 -22.57 14.95
C GLU A 47 -24.91 -21.84 16.31
N GLN A 48 -24.57 -20.54 16.37
CA GLN A 48 -24.78 -19.72 17.58
C GLN A 48 -26.27 -19.48 17.89
N ILE A 49 -27.12 -19.30 16.88
CA ILE A 49 -28.58 -19.15 17.06
C ILE A 49 -29.19 -20.45 17.60
N ILE A 50 -28.81 -21.61 17.05
CA ILE A 50 -29.32 -22.92 17.50
C ILE A 50 -28.85 -23.25 18.93
N ILE A 51 -27.61 -22.94 19.28
CA ILE A 51 -27.10 -23.12 20.67
C ILE A 51 -27.82 -22.16 21.64
N GLY A 52 -28.10 -20.93 21.22
CA GLY A 52 -28.86 -19.94 22.00
C GLY A 52 -30.32 -20.35 22.24
N GLU A 53 -30.99 -20.93 21.24
CA GLU A 53 -32.38 -21.40 21.32
C GLU A 53 -32.52 -22.64 22.24
N ASN A 54 -31.54 -23.54 22.20
CA ASN A 54 -31.47 -24.69 23.09
C ASN A 54 -31.16 -24.28 24.55
N ALA A 55 -30.30 -23.28 24.75
CA ALA A 55 -30.04 -22.71 26.07
C ALA A 55 -31.26 -21.95 26.63
N HIS A 56 -32.00 -21.23 25.78
CA HIS A 56 -33.21 -20.50 26.17
C HIS A 56 -34.36 -21.45 26.55
N SER A 57 -34.50 -22.58 25.86
CA SER A 57 -35.48 -23.63 26.21
C SER A 57 -35.13 -24.35 27.53
N SER A 58 -33.84 -24.44 27.85
CA SER A 58 -33.33 -25.04 29.11
C SER A 58 -33.47 -24.09 30.31
N LEU A 59 -33.38 -22.78 30.08
CA LEU A 59 -33.50 -21.73 31.10
C LEU A 59 -34.95 -21.40 31.47
N LEU A 60 -35.92 -21.58 30.56
CA LEU A 60 -37.35 -21.41 30.88
C LEU A 60 -37.90 -22.47 31.86
N ALA A 61 -37.15 -23.55 32.11
CA ALA A 61 -37.49 -24.56 33.13
C ALA A 61 -36.94 -24.23 34.53
N VAL A 62 -36.09 -23.20 34.66
CA VAL A 62 -35.44 -22.82 35.93
C VAL A 62 -35.61 -21.31 36.15
N ASN A 63 -36.70 -20.99 36.83
CA ASN A 63 -36.95 -19.75 37.58
C ASN A 63 -37.15 -18.45 36.79
N ASN A 64 -38.37 -17.93 36.94
CA ASN A 64 -38.65 -16.51 37.05
C ASN A 64 -37.69 -15.89 38.08
N ASP A 65 -36.72 -15.09 37.62
CA ASP A 65 -36.40 -13.77 38.14
C ASP A 65 -35.37 -13.12 37.21
N GLU A 66 -35.55 -11.82 36.97
CA GLU A 66 -35.03 -11.00 35.87
C GLU A 66 -33.57 -11.26 35.44
N ILE A 67 -33.40 -11.70 34.19
CA ILE A 67 -32.14 -11.56 33.45
C ILE A 67 -32.39 -10.60 32.29
N ILE A 68 -31.82 -9.40 32.39
CA ILE A 68 -31.76 -8.43 31.30
C ILE A 68 -30.85 -9.02 30.22
N VAL A 69 -31.44 -9.73 29.25
CA VAL A 69 -30.77 -10.15 28.04
C VAL A 69 -30.66 -8.91 27.15
N GLN A 70 -29.48 -8.30 27.11
CA GLN A 70 -29.16 -7.33 26.08
C GLN A 70 -29.14 -8.06 24.73
N HIS A 71 -30.24 -7.96 23.98
CA HIS A 71 -30.22 -8.11 22.54
C HIS A 71 -29.30 -6.99 22.00
N ASP A 72 -28.05 -7.32 21.72
CA ASP A 72 -27.15 -6.41 21.01
C ASP A 72 -27.65 -6.34 19.57
N ASP A 73 -28.45 -5.30 19.32
CA ASP A 73 -28.90 -4.90 18.00
C ASP A 73 -27.73 -4.85 17.01
N ASP A 74 -27.82 -5.64 15.93
CA ASP A 74 -26.96 -5.67 14.75
C ASP A 74 -26.99 -4.34 13.93
N ASN A 75 -27.38 -3.23 14.57
CA ASN A 75 -27.53 -1.92 13.97
C ASN A 75 -26.86 -0.79 14.76
N LYS A 76 -25.82 -1.09 15.57
CA LYS A 76 -24.86 -0.06 15.98
C LYS A 76 -24.07 0.37 14.74
N GLN A 77 -24.49 1.47 14.10
CA GLN A 77 -23.59 2.32 13.34
C GLN A 77 -22.38 2.62 14.24
N GLU A 78 -21.28 1.90 14.04
CA GLU A 78 -20.02 2.18 14.71
C GLU A 78 -19.63 3.61 14.37
N LYS A 79 -19.76 4.51 15.35
CA LYS A 79 -19.19 5.85 15.22
C LYS A 79 -17.68 5.68 15.08
N PHE A 80 -17.15 5.96 13.89
CA PHE A 80 -15.71 5.96 13.68
C PHE A 80 -15.05 6.85 14.74
N THR A 81 -14.18 6.24 15.55
CA THR A 81 -13.43 7.00 16.54
C THR A 81 -12.50 7.96 15.79
N ARG A 82 -12.26 9.16 16.35
CA ARG A 82 -11.37 10.17 15.75
C ARG A 82 -10.01 9.57 15.31
N LYS A 83 -9.47 8.65 16.10
CA LYS A 83 -8.24 7.90 15.78
C LYS A 83 -8.36 7.07 14.50
N THR A 84 -9.46 6.33 14.35
CA THR A 84 -9.74 5.50 13.17
C THR A 84 -9.85 6.37 11.92
N ILE A 85 -10.53 7.52 12.00
CA ILE A 85 -10.64 8.47 10.88
C ILE A 85 -9.25 8.98 10.47
N ILE A 86 -8.42 9.39 11.44
CA ILE A 86 -7.04 9.82 11.16
C ILE A 86 -6.25 8.72 10.45
N TYR A 87 -6.35 7.47 10.92
CA TYR A 87 -5.66 6.34 10.30
C TYR A 87 -6.15 6.03 8.89
N LEU A 88 -7.45 6.14 8.64
CA LEU A 88 -8.02 6.01 7.29
C LEU A 88 -7.46 7.10 6.34
N ILE A 89 -7.36 8.35 6.80
CA ILE A 89 -6.76 9.45 6.03
C ILE A 89 -5.29 9.17 5.73
N ILE A 90 -4.52 8.68 6.72
CA ILE A 90 -3.12 8.31 6.52
C ILE A 90 -2.98 7.17 5.51
N ILE A 91 -3.82 6.13 5.57
CA ILE A 91 -3.82 5.04 4.59
C ILE A 91 -4.07 5.57 3.17
N LEU A 92 -5.06 6.45 3.02
CA LEU A 92 -5.39 7.05 1.73
C LEU A 92 -4.18 7.84 1.20
N TRP A 93 -3.64 8.76 1.99
CA TRP A 93 -2.50 9.61 1.61
C TRP A 93 -1.25 8.81 1.26
N THR A 94 -0.85 7.88 2.12
CA THR A 94 0.33 7.03 1.88
C THR A 94 0.15 6.12 0.67
N SER A 95 -1.07 5.69 0.36
CA SER A 95 -1.36 4.89 -0.83
C SER A 95 -1.35 5.72 -2.12
N VAL A 96 -1.80 6.99 -2.06
CA VAL A 96 -1.61 7.96 -3.17
C VAL A 96 -0.14 8.04 -3.54
N LEU A 97 0.73 8.21 -2.54
CA LEU A 97 2.17 8.36 -2.77
C LEU A 97 2.82 7.04 -3.19
N LEU A 98 2.71 5.98 -2.39
CA LEU A 98 3.45 4.73 -2.55
C LEU A 98 3.00 3.88 -3.74
N ILE A 99 1.70 3.83 -4.02
CA ILE A 99 1.15 2.94 -5.06
C ILE A 99 0.79 3.71 -6.32
N GLY A 100 0.31 4.95 -6.19
CA GLY A 100 -0.04 5.79 -7.33
C GLY A 100 1.17 6.55 -7.90
N CYS A 101 1.71 7.47 -7.10
CA CYS A 101 2.68 8.42 -7.61
C CYS A 101 4.06 7.80 -7.87
N ILE A 102 4.60 7.10 -6.87
CA ILE A 102 5.97 6.56 -6.87
C ILE A 102 6.26 5.72 -8.13
N PRO A 103 5.48 4.67 -8.46
CA PRO A 103 5.77 3.83 -9.63
C PRO A 103 5.83 4.61 -10.95
N SER A 104 5.00 5.65 -11.06
CA SER A 104 4.90 6.49 -12.25
C SER A 104 6.09 7.44 -12.42
N ILE A 105 6.70 7.89 -11.30
CA ILE A 105 7.87 8.79 -11.33
C ILE A 105 9.22 8.06 -11.32
N ASN A 106 9.24 6.74 -11.10
CA ASN A 106 10.45 5.91 -11.08
C ASN A 106 11.39 6.23 -12.26
N SER A 107 10.85 6.20 -13.48
CA SER A 107 11.64 6.42 -14.71
C SER A 107 12.20 7.84 -14.78
N TYR A 108 11.40 8.87 -14.48
CA TYR A 108 11.85 10.26 -14.55
C TYR A 108 12.91 10.61 -13.51
N SER A 109 12.80 10.06 -12.30
CA SER A 109 13.75 10.30 -11.20
C SER A 109 15.05 9.50 -11.34
N LEU A 110 14.97 8.21 -11.70
CA LEU A 110 16.12 7.31 -11.64
C LEU A 110 16.90 7.21 -12.97
N ASN A 111 16.25 7.39 -14.13
CA ASN A 111 16.92 7.28 -15.42
C ASN A 111 18.10 8.27 -15.60
N PRO A 112 18.02 9.53 -15.11
CA PRO A 112 19.15 10.47 -15.13
C PRO A 112 20.44 9.92 -14.50
N TYR A 113 20.34 9.12 -13.43
CA TYR A 113 21.48 8.57 -12.69
C TYR A 113 22.10 7.31 -13.34
N GLY A 114 21.54 6.86 -14.47
CA GLY A 114 22.04 5.76 -15.29
C GLY A 114 21.30 4.43 -15.08
N ALA A 115 21.32 3.59 -16.13
CA ALA A 115 20.58 2.33 -16.17
C ALA A 115 20.92 1.35 -15.04
N SER A 116 22.20 1.24 -14.65
CA SER A 116 22.58 0.37 -13.53
C SER A 116 21.98 0.83 -12.20
N THR A 117 22.00 2.14 -11.93
CA THR A 117 21.40 2.74 -10.72
C THR A 117 19.90 2.47 -10.70
N PHE A 118 19.21 2.69 -11.83
CA PHE A 118 17.79 2.38 -11.97
C PHE A 118 17.49 0.93 -11.57
N HIS A 119 18.19 -0.04 -12.14
CA HIS A 119 17.94 -1.46 -11.86
C HIS A 119 18.19 -1.82 -10.39
N TYR A 120 19.31 -1.35 -9.81
CA TYR A 120 19.63 -1.67 -8.42
C TYR A 120 18.63 -1.06 -7.43
N VAL A 121 18.20 0.20 -7.66
CA VAL A 121 17.22 0.86 -6.79
C VAL A 121 15.87 0.15 -6.86
N ILE A 122 15.40 -0.22 -8.06
CA ILE A 122 14.13 -0.93 -8.21
C ILE A 122 14.14 -2.29 -7.49
N ILE A 123 15.24 -3.05 -7.59
CA ILE A 123 15.40 -4.31 -6.85
C ILE A 123 15.41 -4.05 -5.34
N LEU A 124 16.15 -3.05 -4.87
CA LEU A 124 16.23 -2.69 -3.46
C LEU A 124 14.85 -2.33 -2.88
N CYS A 125 14.09 -1.48 -3.58
CA CYS A 125 12.74 -1.09 -3.20
C CYS A 125 11.77 -2.28 -3.11
N GLN A 126 11.88 -3.26 -4.02
CA GLN A 126 11.10 -4.49 -3.96
C GLN A 126 11.43 -5.36 -2.74
N CYS A 127 12.70 -5.36 -2.31
CA CYS A 127 13.13 -6.06 -1.09
C CYS A 127 12.65 -5.40 0.20
N CYS A 128 12.26 -4.12 0.17
CA CYS A 128 11.84 -3.40 1.38
C CYS A 128 10.58 -4.01 2.02
N TYR A 129 9.57 -4.39 1.24
CA TYR A 129 8.33 -4.96 1.80
C TYR A 129 8.56 -6.26 2.58
N PRO A 130 9.17 -7.32 2.00
CA PRO A 130 9.44 -8.55 2.75
C PRO A 130 10.38 -8.30 3.93
N PHE A 131 11.32 -7.36 3.81
CA PHE A 131 12.20 -6.99 4.92
C PHE A 131 11.42 -6.42 6.11
N VAL A 132 10.56 -5.42 5.89
CA VAL A 132 9.73 -4.84 6.96
C VAL A 132 8.77 -5.87 7.53
N SER A 133 8.16 -6.72 6.68
CA SER A 133 7.28 -7.80 7.13
C SER A 133 8.00 -8.84 7.99
N LEU A 134 9.25 -9.18 7.66
CA LEU A 134 10.07 -10.09 8.45
C LEU A 134 10.36 -9.50 9.84
N ILE A 135 10.74 -8.23 9.90
CA ILE A 135 10.99 -7.53 11.18
C ILE A 135 9.70 -7.45 12.00
N ALA A 136 8.55 -7.21 11.36
CA ALA A 136 7.25 -7.22 12.04
C ALA A 136 6.94 -8.56 12.71
N SER A 137 7.29 -9.66 12.04
CA SER A 137 7.12 -11.00 12.60
C SER A 137 8.12 -11.31 13.72
N LEU A 138 9.38 -10.89 13.58
CA LEU A 138 10.43 -11.17 14.57
C LEU A 138 10.33 -10.28 15.81
N SER A 139 9.80 -9.07 15.68
CA SER A 139 9.81 -8.05 16.73
C SER A 139 8.49 -7.25 16.75
N PRO A 140 7.37 -7.88 17.12
CA PRO A 140 6.05 -7.24 17.11
C PRO A 140 5.97 -6.00 18.03
N LYS A 141 6.82 -5.92 19.07
CA LYS A 141 6.90 -4.77 19.97
C LYS A 141 7.31 -3.48 19.25
N LEU A 142 8.14 -3.57 18.20
CA LEU A 142 8.60 -2.40 17.41
C LEU A 142 7.47 -1.78 16.57
N PHE A 143 6.40 -2.54 16.33
CA PHE A 143 5.25 -2.12 15.53
C PHE A 143 4.08 -1.64 16.40
N ASN A 144 4.26 -1.60 17.72
CA ASN A 144 3.29 -1.04 18.66
C ASN A 144 3.58 0.44 18.92
N VAL A 145 3.25 1.29 17.94
CA VAL A 145 3.63 2.71 17.95
C VAL A 145 2.43 3.63 18.21
N SER A 146 2.70 4.71 18.95
CA SER A 146 1.73 5.75 19.24
C SER A 146 1.24 6.45 17.96
N THR A 147 0.02 6.99 18.00
CA THR A 147 -0.55 7.79 16.91
C THR A 147 0.38 8.93 16.48
N ILE A 148 1.08 9.57 17.42
CA ILE A 148 2.04 10.65 17.13
C ILE A 148 3.23 10.12 16.32
N GLY A 149 3.74 8.92 16.66
CA GLY A 149 4.86 8.31 15.94
C GLY A 149 4.51 7.99 14.48
N ILE A 150 3.28 7.52 14.24
CA ILE A 150 2.77 7.29 12.88
C ILE A 150 2.70 8.62 12.12
N ILE A 151 2.17 9.69 12.72
CA ILE A 151 2.07 11.00 12.06
C ILE A 151 3.46 11.55 11.70
N ILE A 152 4.44 11.45 12.60
CA ILE A 152 5.82 11.90 12.34
C ILE A 152 6.43 11.10 11.20
N SER A 153 6.25 9.78 11.21
CA SER A 153 6.66 8.88 10.12
C SER A 153 6.02 9.28 8.79
N THR A 154 4.75 9.67 8.78
CA THR A 154 4.04 10.02 7.54
C THR A 154 4.57 11.34 6.99
N ILE A 155 4.86 12.31 7.86
CA ILE A 155 5.46 13.60 7.48
C ILE A 155 6.88 13.38 6.93
N SER A 156 7.70 12.57 7.58
CA SER A 156 9.07 12.30 7.11
C SER A 156 9.08 11.54 5.78
N GLY A 157 8.21 10.55 5.61
CA GLY A 157 8.03 9.85 4.33
C GLY A 157 7.54 10.78 3.21
N THR A 158 6.60 11.68 3.53
CA THR A 158 6.12 12.69 2.57
C THR A 158 7.21 13.68 2.16
N LEU A 159 8.05 14.11 3.12
CA LEU A 159 9.17 15.00 2.84
C LEU A 159 10.22 14.33 1.94
N ALA A 160 10.55 13.07 2.23
CA ALA A 160 11.47 12.30 1.40
C ALA A 160 10.89 12.03 0.00
N PHE A 161 9.58 11.75 -0.11
CA PHE A 161 8.89 11.67 -1.39
C PHE A 161 8.96 13.00 -2.17
N PHE A 162 8.76 14.14 -1.50
CA PHE A 162 8.82 15.45 -2.16
C PHE A 162 10.19 15.72 -2.78
N TYR A 163 11.28 15.32 -2.11
CA TYR A 163 12.61 15.38 -2.70
C TYR A 163 12.72 14.49 -3.96
N ILE A 164 12.24 13.24 -3.90
CA ILE A 164 12.22 12.35 -5.07
C ILE A 164 11.40 12.96 -6.21
N PHE A 165 10.23 13.51 -5.90
CA PHE A 165 9.39 14.20 -6.87
C PHE A 165 10.12 15.40 -7.51
N LEU A 166 10.87 16.17 -6.72
CA LEU A 166 11.69 17.26 -7.22
C LEU A 166 12.78 16.76 -8.16
N THR A 167 13.42 15.62 -7.86
CA THR A 167 14.40 15.03 -8.79
C THR A 167 13.77 14.62 -10.12
N ALA A 168 12.52 14.11 -10.11
CA ALA A 168 11.77 13.78 -11.31
C ALA A 168 11.36 15.04 -12.09
N TYR A 169 10.94 16.10 -11.40
CA TYR A 169 10.57 17.38 -12.02
C TYR A 169 11.76 18.08 -12.70
N LEU A 170 12.95 17.98 -12.10
CA LEU A 170 14.18 18.56 -12.66
C LEU A 170 14.84 17.68 -13.73
N SER A 171 14.25 16.53 -14.07
CA SER A 171 14.75 15.68 -15.15
C SER A 171 14.71 16.45 -16.49
N PRO A 172 15.79 16.45 -17.30
CA PRO A 172 16.94 15.54 -17.28
C PRO A 172 18.12 15.96 -16.38
N CYS A 173 18.16 17.17 -15.82
CA CYS A 173 19.26 17.68 -14.98
C CYS A 173 18.94 17.58 -13.49
N SER A 174 18.66 16.37 -12.99
CA SER A 174 18.42 16.17 -11.56
C SER A 174 19.67 16.52 -10.73
N PRO A 175 19.51 16.83 -9.43
CA PRO A 175 20.64 17.18 -8.56
C PRO A 175 21.70 16.07 -8.49
N TYR A 176 22.98 16.45 -8.60
CA TYR A 176 24.14 15.54 -8.46
C TYR A 176 24.19 14.37 -9.46
N VAL A 177 23.60 14.50 -10.64
CA VAL A 177 23.52 13.39 -11.61
C VAL A 177 24.89 12.93 -12.11
N ASP A 178 25.84 13.85 -12.30
CA ASP A 178 27.17 13.52 -12.86
C ASP A 178 28.15 13.01 -11.79
N GLU A 179 27.77 13.05 -10.51
CA GLU A 179 28.59 12.57 -9.41
C GLU A 179 28.13 11.19 -8.91
N TRP A 180 29.10 10.36 -8.52
CA TRP A 180 28.83 9.07 -7.85
C TRP A 180 28.00 9.27 -6.57
N ILE A 181 28.22 10.36 -5.85
CA ILE A 181 27.50 10.73 -4.63
C ILE A 181 25.98 10.81 -4.87
N GLY A 182 25.54 11.39 -5.99
CA GLY A 182 24.12 11.50 -6.32
C GLY A 182 23.43 10.14 -6.48
N LYS A 183 24.14 9.16 -7.05
CA LYS A 183 23.63 7.78 -7.22
C LYS A 183 23.37 7.08 -5.88
N TYR A 184 24.23 7.30 -4.89
CA TYR A 184 24.03 6.74 -3.54
C TYR A 184 22.92 7.47 -2.79
N ILE A 185 22.89 8.80 -2.87
CA ILE A 185 21.86 9.62 -2.21
C ILE A 185 20.47 9.23 -2.71
N ILE A 186 20.27 9.14 -4.03
CA ILE A 186 18.97 8.78 -4.61
C ILE A 186 18.58 7.36 -4.19
N ALA A 187 19.51 6.39 -4.22
CA ALA A 187 19.23 5.02 -3.79
C ALA A 187 18.78 4.93 -2.32
N ILE A 188 19.47 5.64 -1.42
CA ILE A 188 19.14 5.67 0.01
C ILE A 188 17.76 6.31 0.23
N LEU A 189 17.46 7.42 -0.44
CA LEU A 189 16.17 8.11 -0.33
C LEU A 189 15.00 7.23 -0.79
N TRP A 190 15.17 6.56 -1.94
CA TRP A 190 14.18 5.62 -2.46
C TRP A 190 13.93 4.46 -1.49
N ALA A 191 15.00 3.85 -0.96
CA ALA A 191 14.88 2.80 0.05
C ALA A 191 14.17 3.30 1.32
N LEU A 192 14.55 4.48 1.82
CA LEU A 192 13.99 5.08 3.03
C LEU A 192 12.49 5.35 2.89
N VAL A 193 12.06 5.93 1.77
CA VAL A 193 10.63 6.20 1.51
C VAL A 193 9.82 4.90 1.49
N TYR A 194 10.32 3.87 0.80
CA TYR A 194 9.66 2.56 0.76
C TYR A 194 9.60 1.90 2.15
N LEU A 195 10.69 1.93 2.90
CA LEU A 195 10.72 1.39 4.27
C LEU A 195 9.72 2.08 5.19
N ILE A 196 9.65 3.42 5.16
CA ILE A 196 8.70 4.20 5.96
C ILE A 196 7.25 3.86 5.61
N PHE A 197 6.89 3.90 4.32
CA PHE A 197 5.50 3.65 3.93
C PHE A 197 5.09 2.18 4.11
N TYR A 198 5.99 1.22 3.88
CA TYR A 198 5.70 -0.19 4.20
C TYR A 198 5.56 -0.44 5.69
N TYR A 199 6.39 0.21 6.51
CA TYR A 199 6.24 0.18 7.96
C TYR A 199 4.85 0.65 8.38
N GLU A 200 4.40 1.81 7.89
CA GLU A 200 3.06 2.33 8.17
C GLU A 200 1.94 1.40 7.71
N ARG A 201 2.06 0.83 6.50
CA ARG A 201 1.08 -0.13 5.99
C ARG A 201 0.90 -1.32 6.92
N ILE A 202 1.98 -1.85 7.50
CA ILE A 202 1.92 -2.99 8.42
C ILE A 202 1.35 -2.57 9.77
N VAL A 203 1.79 -1.44 10.34
CA VAL A 203 1.25 -0.94 11.62
C VAL A 203 -0.26 -0.68 11.52
N LEU A 204 -0.70 0.00 10.46
CA LEU A 204 -2.11 0.32 10.24
C LEU A 204 -2.92 -0.94 9.89
N GLY A 205 -2.37 -1.85 9.08
CA GLY A 205 -3.00 -3.13 8.80
C GLY A 205 -3.24 -3.95 10.07
N ASN A 206 -2.23 -4.04 10.95
CA ASN A 206 -2.34 -4.72 12.24
C ASN A 206 -3.37 -4.06 13.17
N TYR A 207 -3.43 -2.72 13.19
CA TYR A 207 -4.43 -1.98 13.95
C TYR A 207 -5.86 -2.31 13.49
N PHE A 208 -6.16 -2.20 12.19
CA PHE A 208 -7.50 -2.47 11.67
C PHE A 208 -7.90 -3.94 11.81
N ASN A 209 -6.95 -4.86 11.64
CA ASN A 209 -7.18 -6.28 11.88
C ASN A 209 -7.56 -6.54 13.34
N LYS A 210 -6.89 -5.89 14.31
CA LYS A 210 -7.16 -6.09 15.74
C LYS A 210 -8.42 -5.40 16.24
N THR A 211 -8.72 -4.19 15.77
CA THR A 211 -9.83 -3.38 16.29
C THR A 211 -11.17 -3.68 15.61
N SER A 212 -11.19 -3.87 14.29
CA SER A 212 -12.43 -3.96 13.50
C SER A 212 -12.50 -5.20 12.62
N GLY A 213 -11.50 -6.08 12.71
CA GLY A 213 -11.42 -7.35 11.97
C GLY A 213 -11.68 -7.16 10.47
N HIS A 214 -12.66 -7.91 9.96
CA HIS A 214 -12.98 -7.94 8.52
C HIS A 214 -13.48 -6.59 7.96
N ARG A 215 -14.32 -5.86 8.70
CA ARG A 215 -14.83 -4.54 8.24
C ARG A 215 -13.72 -3.50 8.19
N GLY A 216 -12.81 -3.51 9.17
CA GLY A 216 -11.63 -2.65 9.18
C GLY A 216 -10.71 -2.92 7.99
N LEU A 217 -10.44 -4.19 7.72
CA LEU A 217 -9.62 -4.61 6.57
C LEU A 217 -10.26 -4.25 5.22
N PHE A 218 -11.59 -4.31 5.13
CA PHE A 218 -12.32 -3.83 3.94
C PHE A 218 -12.07 -2.34 3.68
N TRP A 219 -12.23 -1.48 4.68
CA TRP A 219 -11.97 -0.04 4.54
C TRP A 219 -10.49 0.27 4.26
N TYR A 220 -9.57 -0.45 4.91
CA TYR A 220 -8.13 -0.38 4.63
C TYR A 220 -7.84 -0.68 3.15
N GLY A 221 -8.42 -1.77 2.62
CA GLY A 221 -8.26 -2.17 1.23
C GLY A 221 -8.90 -1.19 0.26
N LEU A 222 -10.11 -0.73 0.55
CA LEU A 222 -10.83 0.25 -0.27
C LEU A 222 -10.04 1.57 -0.40
N LEU A 223 -9.56 2.12 0.71
CA LEU A 223 -8.79 3.37 0.69
C LEU A 223 -7.39 3.19 0.08
N THR A 224 -6.79 2.00 0.21
CA THR A 224 -5.56 1.68 -0.51
C THR A 224 -5.78 1.82 -2.02
N GLN A 225 -6.84 1.20 -2.55
CA GLN A 225 -7.12 1.23 -3.99
C GLN A 225 -7.58 2.59 -4.47
N ALA A 226 -8.41 3.28 -3.68
CA ALA A 226 -8.80 4.66 -3.96
C ALA A 226 -7.57 5.58 -4.02
N GLY A 227 -6.64 5.43 -3.08
CA GLY A 227 -5.39 6.19 -3.06
C GLY A 227 -4.53 5.91 -4.30
N ALA A 228 -4.33 4.62 -4.64
CA ALA A 228 -3.60 4.24 -5.84
C ALA A 228 -4.19 4.87 -7.12
N PHE A 229 -5.52 4.83 -7.26
CA PHE A 229 -6.22 5.46 -8.38
C PHE A 229 -6.02 6.98 -8.42
N ILE A 230 -6.19 7.66 -7.28
CA ILE A 230 -6.02 9.12 -7.19
C ILE A 230 -4.58 9.52 -7.52
N GLY A 231 -3.58 8.81 -7.00
CA GLY A 231 -2.16 9.10 -7.27
C GLY A 231 -1.77 8.83 -8.72
N ALA A 232 -2.25 7.74 -9.32
CA ALA A 232 -2.03 7.44 -10.72
C ALA A 232 -2.66 8.49 -11.63
N LEU A 233 -3.90 8.91 -11.34
CA LEU A 233 -4.59 9.97 -12.07
C LEU A 233 -3.86 11.31 -11.94
N PHE A 234 -3.35 11.62 -10.74
CA PHE A 234 -2.55 12.83 -10.49
C PHE A 234 -1.29 12.88 -11.35
N ILE A 235 -0.46 11.83 -11.33
CA ILE A 235 0.75 11.79 -12.16
C ILE A 235 0.40 11.75 -13.65
N PHE A 236 -0.64 11.01 -14.05
CA PHE A 236 -1.08 10.96 -15.44
C PHE A 236 -1.43 12.36 -16.00
N ILE A 237 -2.15 13.17 -15.22
CA ILE A 237 -2.47 14.55 -15.61
C ILE A 237 -1.18 15.37 -15.75
N LEU A 238 -0.25 15.27 -14.79
CA LEU A 238 1.02 16.00 -14.87
C LEU A 238 1.84 15.60 -16.10
N THR A 239 1.94 14.30 -16.38
CA THR A 239 2.63 13.79 -17.57
C THR A 239 1.93 14.25 -18.85
N SER A 240 0.60 14.34 -18.87
CA SER A 240 -0.16 14.80 -20.04
C SER A 240 0.07 16.29 -20.36
N PHE A 241 0.54 17.08 -19.39
CA PHE A 241 0.93 18.48 -19.57
C PHE A 241 2.44 18.66 -19.82
N ASP A 242 3.16 17.59 -20.16
CA ASP A 242 4.61 17.59 -20.41
C ASP A 242 5.44 18.16 -19.23
N VAL A 243 4.95 18.00 -17.99
CA VAL A 243 5.65 18.44 -16.78
C VAL A 243 6.93 17.64 -16.56
N PHE A 244 6.93 16.36 -16.92
CA PHE A 244 8.09 15.50 -16.81
C PHE A 244 8.76 15.31 -18.17
N LYS A 245 10.05 15.64 -18.24
CA LYS A 245 10.87 15.36 -19.42
C LYS A 245 11.73 14.13 -19.17
N GLU A 246 11.66 13.17 -20.07
CA GLU A 246 12.53 12.01 -20.04
C GLU A 246 13.93 12.40 -20.54
N ARG A 247 14.98 11.85 -19.92
CA ARG A 247 16.36 12.07 -20.37
C ARG A 247 16.64 11.21 -21.59
N ASP A 248 16.93 11.84 -22.73
CA ASP A 248 17.45 11.14 -23.90
C ASP A 248 18.93 10.78 -23.71
N LEU A 249 19.24 9.49 -23.67
CA LEU A 249 20.62 9.00 -23.52
C LEU A 249 21.53 9.34 -24.72
N CYS A 250 20.93 9.80 -25.84
CA CYS A 250 21.61 10.17 -27.07
C CYS A 250 21.94 11.67 -27.16
N THR A 251 21.48 12.49 -26.21
CA THR A 251 21.72 13.94 -26.20
C THR A 251 22.66 14.29 -25.05
N ASN A 252 23.74 15.02 -25.34
CA ASN A 252 24.62 15.54 -24.30
C ASN A 252 23.93 16.73 -23.61
N TYR A 253 23.46 16.52 -22.39
CA TYR A 253 22.95 17.60 -21.54
C TYR A 253 24.13 18.16 -20.72
N ASN A 254 24.44 19.44 -20.91
CA ASN A 254 25.33 20.17 -20.00
C ASN A 254 24.53 20.61 -18.79
N CYS A 255 24.45 19.74 -17.79
CA CYS A 255 23.89 20.09 -16.49
C CYS A 255 25.02 20.72 -15.66
N HIS A 256 24.84 21.99 -15.27
CA HIS A 256 25.79 22.74 -14.42
C HIS A 256 25.54 22.47 -12.94
#